data_AF-A0A7Y4Z862-F1
#
_entry.id   AF-A0A7Y4Z862-F1
#
_cell.length_a   1.000
_cell.length_b   1.000
_cell.length_c   1.000
_cell.angle_alpha   90.00
_cell.angle_beta   90.00
_cell.angle_gamma   90.00
#
_symmetry.space_group_name_H-M   'P 1'
#
loop_
_entity.id
_entity.type
_entity.pdbx_description
1 polymer ?
#
loop_
_entity_poly.entity_id
_entity_poly.type
_entity_poly.pdbx_seq_one_letter_code
_entity_poly.pdbx_strand_id
1 'polypeptide(L)' 'QAIQGLTLGNEFIEFNAKFSGKPMQIAASVNAVMAIYAKENGKGLVFDQDNNDGGDTPPEQLPPNKPTLRVVK' A
#
# COMPACT_ATOMS: atom_id res chain seq x y z
N GLN A 1 6.90 13.16 18.51
CA GLN A 1 7.75 12.47 17.50
C GLN A 1 7.98 11.04 17.98
N ALA A 2 7.64 10.03 17.17
CA ALA A 2 7.63 8.61 17.61
C ALA A 2 8.92 7.84 17.24
N ILE A 3 9.62 8.30 16.21
CA ILE A 3 10.81 7.65 15.63
C ILE A 3 11.94 8.64 15.42
N GLN A 4 13.15 8.13 15.23
CA GLN A 4 14.34 8.91 14.87
C GLN A 4 15.11 8.23 13.73
N GLY A 5 15.73 9.03 12.85
CA GLY A 5 16.55 8.53 11.75
C GLY A 5 15.77 7.66 10.77
N LEU A 6 14.63 8.15 10.26
CA LEU A 6 13.84 7.43 9.26
C LEU A 6 14.58 7.41 7.91
N THR A 7 14.78 6.21 7.39
CA THR A 7 15.23 5.94 6.02
C THR A 7 14.14 5.17 5.29
N LEU A 8 13.68 5.71 4.15
CA LEU A 8 12.75 5.05 3.24
C LEU A 8 13.53 4.60 2.00
N GLY A 9 14.04 3.37 2.05
CA GLY A 9 14.72 2.75 0.91
C GLY A 9 13.76 1.97 0.02
N ASN A 10 14.25 1.53 -1.14
CA ASN A 10 13.48 0.74 -2.10
C ASN A 10 13.25 -0.69 -1.62
N GLU A 11 14.18 -1.25 -0.85
CA GLU A 11 14.09 -2.63 -0.34
C GLU A 11 13.68 -2.67 1.13
N PHE A 12 14.15 -1.69 1.92
CA PHE A 12 13.93 -1.64 3.37
C PHE A 12 13.54 -0.24 3.84
N ILE A 13 12.69 -0.23 4.87
CA ILE A 13 12.34 0.94 5.67
C ILE A 13 12.99 0.76 7.05
N GLU A 14 13.76 1.75 7.48
CA GLU A 14 14.57 1.66 8.69
C GLU A 14 14.36 2.88 9.60
N PHE A 15 14.28 2.66 10.90
CA PHE A 15 14.23 3.74 11.90
C PHE A 15 14.52 3.24 13.32
N ASN A 16 14.77 4.17 14.23
CA ASN A 16 14.83 3.90 15.67
C ASN A 16 13.52 4.29 16.34
N ALA A 17 12.99 3.41 17.20
CA ALA A 17 11.79 3.65 17.98
C ALA A 17 11.96 3.14 19.42
N LYS A 18 11.01 3.47 20.30
CA LYS A 18 10.97 2.96 21.68
C LYS A 18 9.70 2.17 21.90
N PHE A 19 9.83 0.96 22.46
CA PHE A 19 8.70 0.13 22.88
C PHE A 19 8.81 -0.08 24.39
N SER A 20 7.77 0.30 25.12
CA SER A 20 7.79 0.35 26.60
C SER A 20 9.02 1.10 27.15
N GLY A 21 9.44 2.17 26.47
CA GLY A 21 10.60 3.00 26.82
C GLY A 21 11.97 2.46 26.38
N LYS A 22 12.06 1.20 25.93
CA LYS A 22 13.33 0.60 25.49
C LYS A 22 13.61 0.94 24.01
N PRO A 23 14.77 1.52 23.69
CA PRO A 23 15.14 1.82 22.31
C PRO A 23 15.39 0.53 21.52
N MET A 24 14.85 0.48 20.31
CA MET A 24 15.05 -0.62 19.36
C MET A 24 15.19 -0.04 17.95
N GLN A 25 16.07 -0.66 17.16
CA GLN A 25 16.21 -0.40 15.74
C GLN A 25 15.26 -1.33 14.98
N ILE A 26 14.48 -0.76 14.07
CA ILE A 26 13.51 -1.48 13.24
C ILE A 26 13.97 -1.38 11.80
N ALA A 27 13.99 -2.52 11.11
CA ALA A 27 14.18 -2.63 9.68
C ALA A 27 13.09 -3.58 9.13
N ALA A 28 12.31 -3.10 8.18
CA ALA A 28 11.23 -3.87 7.56
C ALA A 28 11.39 -3.83 6.04
N SER A 29 11.26 -4.99 5.39
CA SER A 29 11.24 -5.06 3.93
C SER A 29 9.99 -4.37 3.38
N VAL A 30 10.11 -3.67 2.26
CA VAL A 30 8.98 -2.97 1.62
C VAL A 30 7.86 -3.94 1.26
N ASN A 31 8.19 -5.16 0.85
CA ASN A 31 7.21 -6.22 0.55
C ASN A 31 6.34 -6.64 1.75
N ALA A 32 6.77 -6.33 2.98
CA ALA A 32 5.99 -6.60 4.19
C ALA A 32 5.03 -5.45 4.57
N VAL A 33 5.06 -4.32 3.85
CA VAL A 33 4.23 -3.15 4.13
C VAL A 33 2.87 -3.32 3.47
N MET A 34 1.82 -3.44 4.29
CA MET A 34 0.46 -3.64 3.79
C MET A 34 -0.29 -2.34 3.49
N ALA A 35 -0.01 -1.26 4.23
CA ALA A 35 -0.72 0.00 4.09
C ALA A 35 0.08 1.14 4.73
N ILE A 36 -0.23 2.37 4.33
CA ILE A 36 0.21 3.60 4.98
C ILE A 36 -1.00 4.52 5.17
N TYR A 37 -1.21 5.03 6.37
CA TYR A 37 -2.36 5.86 6.69
C TYR A 37 -2.03 6.94 7.73
N ALA A 38 -2.76 8.04 7.65
CA ALA A 38 -2.75 9.09 8.65
C ALA A 38 -3.55 8.63 9.88
N LYS A 39 -2.89 8.59 11.03
CA LYS A 39 -3.50 8.15 12.29
C LYS A 39 -4.74 8.95 12.68
N GLU A 40 -4.81 10.24 12.34
CA GLU A 40 -5.82 11.18 12.82
C GLU A 40 -7.20 10.99 12.17
N ASN A 41 -7.24 10.52 10.92
CA ASN A 41 -8.48 10.41 10.16
C ASN A 41 -8.57 9.12 9.31
N GLY A 42 -7.58 8.23 9.41
CA GLY A 42 -7.54 6.94 8.71
C GLY A 42 -7.32 7.03 7.19
N LYS A 43 -7.14 8.23 6.63
CA LYS A 43 -6.90 8.39 5.19
C LYS A 43 -5.52 7.87 4.82
N GLY A 44 -5.42 7.15 3.71
CA GLY A 44 -4.18 6.50 3.33
C GLY A 44 -4.28 5.69 2.04
N LEU A 45 -3.28 4.83 1.86
CA LEU A 45 -3.14 3.87 0.76
C LEU A 45 -3.00 2.47 1.34
N VAL A 46 -3.66 1.50 0.72
CA VAL A 46 -3.47 0.07 0.98
C VAL A 46 -2.72 -0.50 -0.22
N PHE A 47 -1.70 -1.31 0.03
CA PHE A 47 -0.94 -1.99 -1.00
C PHE A 47 -1.54 -3.37 -1.23
N ASP A 48 -1.80 -3.73 -2.48
CA ASP A 48 -2.28 -5.06 -2.85
C ASP A 48 -1.14 -6.09 -2.77
N GLN A 49 -1.44 -7.25 -2.18
CA GLN A 49 -0.47 -8.33 -1.99
C GLN A 49 -0.07 -9.04 -3.30
N ASP A 50 -0.85 -8.88 -4.36
CA ASP A 50 -0.68 -9.56 -5.65
C ASP A 50 0.42 -8.98 -6.55
N ASN A 51 1.10 -7.91 -6.15
CA ASN A 51 2.16 -7.29 -6.97
C ASN A 51 3.53 -7.99 -6.86
N ASN A 52 3.59 -9.23 -6.37
CA ASN A 52 4.83 -10.04 -6.40
C ASN A 52 5.10 -10.69 -7.76
N ASP A 53 4.16 -10.62 -8.72
CA ASP A 53 4.45 -10.91 -10.13
C ASP A 53 4.34 -9.62 -10.94
N GLY A 54 5.43 -9.27 -11.61
CA GLY A 54 5.61 -8.00 -12.31
C GLY A 54 4.45 -7.66 -13.24
N GLY A 55 3.82 -6.51 -13.01
CA GLY A 55 2.81 -5.98 -13.90
C GLY A 55 2.40 -4.57 -13.52
N ASP A 56 3.07 -3.58 -14.11
CA ASP A 56 2.48 -2.28 -14.45
C ASP A 56 1.31 -2.53 -15.43
N THR A 57 0.24 -3.15 -14.95
CA THR A 57 -1.02 -3.20 -15.68
C THR A 57 -1.89 -2.09 -15.13
N PRO A 58 -2.17 -1.05 -15.92
CA PRO A 58 -3.18 -0.06 -15.57
C PRO A 58 -4.48 -0.79 -15.19
N PRO A 59 -5.29 -0.25 -14.26
CA PRO A 59 -6.54 -0.88 -13.87
C PRO A 59 -7.37 -1.21 -15.12
N GLU A 60 -7.73 -2.48 -15.29
CA GLU A 60 -8.55 -2.90 -16.41
C GLU A 60 -9.95 -2.26 -16.27
N GLN A 61 -10.19 -1.18 -17.03
CA GLN A 61 -11.50 -0.56 -17.11
C GLN A 61 -12.47 -1.59 -17.72
N LEU A 62 -13.31 -2.17 -16.86
CA LEU A 62 -14.46 -2.97 -17.28
C LEU A 62 -15.24 -2.19 -18.37
N PRO A 63 -15.44 -2.75 -19.58
CA PRO A 63 -16.11 -2.01 -20.64
C PRO A 63 -17.55 -1.68 -20.22
N PRO A 64 -18.04 -0.46 -20.51
CA PRO A 64 -19.38 -0.07 -20.13
C PRO A 64 -20.40 -0.95 -20.85
N ASN A 65 -21.30 -1.54 -20.06
CA ASN A 65 -22.36 -2.43 -20.51
C ASN A 65 -23.21 -1.74 -21.59
N LYS A 66 -23.06 -2.15 -22.86
CA LYS A 66 -23.84 -1.59 -23.98
C LYS A 66 -25.20 -2.28 -24.04
N PRO A 67 -26.32 -1.56 -23.90
CA PRO A 67 -27.63 -2.19 -24.01
C PRO A 67 -27.87 -2.64 -25.46
N THR A 68 -28.32 -3.88 -25.64
CA THR A 68 -28.75 -4.39 -26.95
C THR A 68 -30.27 -4.26 -27.09
N LEU A 69 -30.71 -3.49 -28.08
CA LEU A 69 -32.12 -3.40 -28.45
C LEU A 69 -32.48 -4.64 -29.28
N ARG A 70 -33.46 -5.42 -28.83
CA ARG A 70 -34.05 -6.50 -29.63
C ARG A 70 -35.22 -5.95 -30.45
N VAL A 71 -35.16 -6.09 -31.76
CA VAL A 71 -36.28 -5.78 -32.66
C VAL A 71 -37.36 -6.85 -32.46
N VAL A 72 -38.54 -6.44 -32.04
CA VAL A 72 -39.75 -7.28 -32.01
C VAL A 72 -40.44 -7.12 -33.36
N LYS A 73 -40.72 -8.25 -34.03
CA LYS A 73 -41.48 -8.31 -35.27
C LYS A 73 -42.93 -8.68 -34.97
#